data_AF-A0A821K2J5-F1
#
_entry.id   AF-A0A821K2J5-F1
#
_cell.length_a   1.000
_cell.length_b   1.000
_cell.length_c   1.000
_cell.angle_alpha   90.00
_cell.angle_beta   90.00
_cell.angle_gamma   90.00
#
_symmetry.space_group_name_H-M   'P 1'
#
loop_
_entity.id
_entity.type
_entity.pdbx_description
1 polymer ?
#
loop_
_entity_poly.entity_id
_entity_poly.type
_entity_poly.pdbx_seq_one_letter_code
_entity_poly.pdbx_strand_id
1 'polypeptide(L)'
;RVITNFTIISIGKPDDKYFDSIPKDWYVGCRDFDLGVLYDPTLIRLSVQQSAKVQVWLSAPPHEINGNDTVTIQWKTYECTDCFTWTPKQISFNSKNFQERQTLTITRLRISEQSIFIPILKGRAFDMIEAATYSLSIR
;
A
#
# COMPACT_ATOMS: atom_id res chain seq x y z
N ARG A 1 4.84 40.71 -13.06
CA ARG A 1 4.29 39.58 -13.84
C ARG A 1 5.48 38.69 -14.23
N VAL A 2 5.56 37.46 -13.75
CA VAL A 2 6.66 36.54 -14.10
C VAL A 2 6.25 35.81 -15.37
N ILE A 3 7.10 35.85 -16.40
CA ILE A 3 6.93 35.08 -17.63
C ILE A 3 7.86 33.88 -17.50
N THR A 4 7.28 32.68 -17.47
CA THR A 4 8.03 31.43 -17.52
C THR A 4 8.03 30.93 -18.97
N ASN A 5 9.20 30.91 -19.59
CA ASN A 5 9.39 30.35 -20.92
C ASN A 5 9.75 28.87 -20.80
N PHE A 6 9.12 28.02 -21.62
CA PHE A 6 9.40 26.59 -21.67
C PHE A 6 9.92 26.21 -23.05
N THR A 7 10.95 25.37 -23.08
CA THR A 7 11.40 24.70 -24.32
C THR A 7 10.71 23.35 -24.41
N ILE A 8 9.90 23.17 -25.45
CA ILE A 8 9.21 21.91 -25.69
C ILE A 8 10.17 20.97 -26.43
N ILE A 9 10.59 19.89 -25.78
CA ILE A 9 11.54 18.91 -26.33
C ILE A 9 10.87 17.75 -27.08
N SER A 10 9.56 17.56 -26.91
CA SER A 10 8.72 16.60 -27.63
C SER A 10 7.23 16.93 -27.47
N ILE A 11 6.41 16.62 -28.49
CA ILE A 11 4.95 16.68 -28.47
C ILE A 11 4.42 15.37 -29.05
N GLY A 12 3.50 14.70 -28.36
CA GLY A 12 2.97 13.40 -28.77
C GLY A 12 3.68 12.23 -28.06
N LYS A 13 4.08 11.19 -28.81
CA LYS A 13 4.90 10.11 -28.23
C LYS A 13 6.28 10.69 -27.88
N PRO A 14 6.73 10.60 -26.61
CA PRO A 14 8.07 10.98 -26.23
C PRO A 14 9.11 10.24 -27.08
N ASP A 15 10.17 10.94 -27.48
CA ASP A 15 11.27 10.35 -28.26
C ASP A 15 12.00 9.29 -27.42
N ASP A 16 12.13 8.07 -27.96
CA ASP A 16 12.67 6.91 -27.26
C ASP A 16 14.10 7.16 -26.74
N LYS A 17 14.87 8.06 -27.40
CA LYS A 17 16.25 8.41 -26.98
C LYS A 17 16.35 8.94 -25.54
N TYR A 18 15.28 9.55 -25.01
CA TYR A 18 15.24 10.06 -23.64
C TYR A 18 15.05 8.93 -22.61
N PHE A 19 14.56 7.77 -23.03
CA PHE A 19 14.26 6.62 -22.17
C PHE A 19 15.19 5.43 -22.41
N ASP A 20 15.89 5.39 -23.56
CA ASP A 20 16.83 4.32 -23.91
C ASP A 20 18.02 4.22 -22.95
N SER A 21 18.40 5.33 -22.32
CA SER A 21 19.47 5.37 -21.31
C SER A 21 19.01 4.93 -19.91
N ILE A 22 17.71 4.75 -19.68
CA ILE A 22 17.18 4.33 -18.38
C ILE A 22 17.44 2.82 -18.20
N PRO A 23 18.15 2.42 -17.13
CA PRO A 23 18.38 1.01 -16.85
C PRO A 23 17.06 0.23 -16.77
N LYS A 24 17.00 -0.98 -17.35
CA LYS A 24 15.78 -1.79 -17.35
C LYS A 24 15.44 -2.35 -15.96
N ASP A 25 16.38 -2.29 -15.04
CA ASP A 25 16.29 -2.61 -13.62
C ASP A 25 16.13 -1.36 -12.73
N TRP A 26 15.70 -0.23 -13.30
CA TRP A 26 15.45 1.02 -12.56
C TRP A 26 14.65 0.83 -11.26
N TYR A 27 13.75 -0.15 -11.24
CA TYR A 27 12.90 -0.49 -10.10
C TYR A 27 13.65 -1.13 -8.91
N VAL A 28 14.91 -1.53 -9.07
CA VAL A 28 15.72 -2.12 -7.99
C VAL A 28 16.26 -1.04 -7.03
N GLY A 29 16.48 0.18 -7.53
CA GLY A 29 17.05 1.29 -6.75
C GLY A 29 16.13 2.50 -6.58
N CYS A 30 15.07 2.60 -7.38
CA CYS A 30 14.12 3.70 -7.28
C CYS A 30 13.12 3.42 -6.14
N ARG A 31 13.36 4.00 -4.97
CA ARG A 31 12.36 4.05 -3.89
C ARG A 31 11.46 5.25 -4.12
N ASP A 32 10.21 4.97 -4.43
CA ASP A 32 9.18 5.99 -4.45
C ASP A 32 8.66 6.19 -3.02
N PHE A 33 8.93 7.38 -2.46
CA PHE A 33 8.53 7.76 -1.11
C PHE A 33 7.01 7.97 -0.99
N ASP A 34 6.30 8.08 -2.11
CA ASP A 34 4.85 8.23 -2.14
C ASP A 34 4.11 6.88 -2.06
N LEU A 35 4.82 5.74 -2.18
CA LEU A 35 4.24 4.42 -1.95
C LEU A 35 3.87 4.24 -0.48
N GLY A 36 2.67 3.71 -0.23
CA GLY A 36 2.18 3.56 1.13
C GLY A 36 0.79 2.96 1.19
N VAL A 37 0.43 2.48 2.38
CA VAL A 37 -0.89 1.93 2.68
C VAL A 37 -1.60 2.84 3.66
N LEU A 38 -2.87 3.10 3.37
CA LEU A 38 -3.71 3.99 4.16
C LEU A 38 -4.87 3.22 4.76
N TYR A 39 -5.28 3.65 5.96
CA TYR A 39 -6.36 3.05 6.74
C TYR A 39 -7.37 4.09 7.19
N ASP A 40 -8.64 3.70 7.26
CA ASP A 40 -9.71 4.48 7.88
C ASP A 40 -10.70 3.54 8.59
N PRO A 41 -10.79 3.55 9.93
CA PRO A 41 -9.98 4.35 10.85
C PRO A 41 -8.54 3.79 11.03
N THR A 42 -7.61 4.64 11.50
CA THR A 42 -6.22 4.26 11.82
C THR A 42 -6.03 3.67 13.23
N LEU A 43 -7.04 3.80 14.09
CA LEU A 43 -7.11 3.22 15.41
C LEU A 43 -8.49 2.59 15.62
N ILE A 44 -8.49 1.36 16.11
CA ILE A 44 -9.71 0.61 16.39
C ILE A 44 -9.73 0.23 17.87
N ARG A 45 -10.91 0.35 18.49
CA ARG A 45 -11.19 -0.17 19.83
C ARG A 45 -12.22 -1.28 19.71
N LEU A 46 -11.87 -2.51 20.11
CA LEU A 46 -12.72 -3.69 19.98
C LEU A 46 -12.78 -4.46 21.29
N SER A 47 -13.98 -4.68 21.82
CA SER A 47 -14.19 -5.69 22.85
C SER A 47 -14.15 -7.10 22.24
N VAL A 48 -13.96 -8.12 23.08
CA VAL A 48 -14.01 -9.52 22.65
C VAL A 48 -15.35 -9.82 21.95
N GLN A 49 -15.30 -10.63 20.88
CA GLN A 49 -16.42 -10.98 19.98
C GLN A 49 -17.00 -9.83 19.16
N GLN A 50 -16.45 -8.61 19.25
CA GLN A 50 -16.84 -7.52 18.37
C GLN A 50 -16.04 -7.53 17.06
N SER A 51 -16.62 -6.90 16.04
CA SER A 51 -15.99 -6.70 14.73
C SER A 51 -15.98 -5.23 14.34
N ALA A 52 -14.93 -4.79 13.66
CA ALA A 52 -14.83 -3.47 13.07
C ALA A 52 -14.53 -3.59 11.58
N LYS A 53 -15.01 -2.61 10.80
CA LYS A 53 -14.66 -2.45 9.38
C LYS A 53 -13.60 -1.36 9.25
N VAL A 54 -12.58 -1.65 8.45
CA VAL A 54 -11.47 -0.76 8.14
C VAL A 54 -11.40 -0.63 6.65
N GLN A 55 -11.37 0.59 6.14
CA GLN A 55 -11.08 0.84 4.74
C GLN A 55 -9.56 0.85 4.54
N VAL A 56 -9.11 0.17 3.50
CA VAL A 56 -7.71 0.05 3.10
C VAL A 56 -7.57 0.51 1.65
N TRP A 57 -6.57 1.34 1.36
CA TRP A 57 -6.22 1.74 -0.01
C TRP A 57 -4.73 2.11 -0.08
N LEU A 58 -4.22 2.39 -1.28
CA LEU A 58 -2.83 2.81 -1.51
C LEU A 58 -2.75 4.33 -1.72
N SER A 59 -1.67 4.95 -1.27
CA SER A 59 -1.40 6.39 -1.48
C SER A 59 -1.02 6.73 -2.93
N ALA A 60 -0.40 5.78 -3.63
CA ALA A 60 0.11 5.93 -4.99
C ALA A 60 -0.16 4.65 -5.81
N PRO A 61 -0.25 4.74 -7.15
CA PRO A 61 -0.41 3.57 -7.99
C PRO A 61 0.86 2.71 -7.94
N PRO A 62 0.73 1.37 -7.96
CA PRO A 62 1.89 0.50 -8.11
C PRO A 62 2.65 0.75 -9.40
N HIS A 63 3.97 0.56 -9.36
CA HIS A 63 4.77 0.59 -10.58
C HIS A 63 4.44 -0.58 -11.51
N GLU A 64 4.21 -0.29 -12.78
CA GLU A 64 4.12 -1.31 -13.81
C GLU A 64 5.54 -1.80 -14.17
N ILE A 65 5.81 -3.07 -13.90
CA ILE A 65 7.09 -3.70 -14.21
C ILE A 65 6.80 -4.97 -15.03
N ASN A 66 7.28 -4.99 -16.27
CA ASN A 66 7.05 -6.09 -17.22
C ASN A 66 5.55 -6.40 -17.46
N GLY A 67 4.72 -5.36 -17.62
CA GLY A 67 3.29 -5.52 -17.91
C GLY A 67 2.43 -5.95 -16.73
N ASN A 68 2.96 -5.89 -15.50
CA ASN A 68 2.25 -6.25 -14.29
C ASN A 68 2.49 -5.17 -13.22
N ASP A 69 1.41 -4.73 -12.62
CA ASP A 69 1.29 -3.67 -11.61
C ASP A 69 0.54 -4.15 -10.36
N THR A 70 0.35 -5.45 -10.20
CA THR A 70 -0.42 -6.01 -9.09
C THR A 70 0.40 -6.02 -7.81
N VAL A 71 -0.19 -5.47 -6.74
CA VAL A 71 0.28 -5.51 -5.36
C VAL A 71 -0.70 -6.30 -4.52
N THR A 72 -0.19 -7.14 -3.62
CA THR A 72 -1.03 -7.81 -2.63
C THR A 72 -0.65 -7.38 -1.22
N ILE A 73 -1.68 -7.20 -0.41
CA ILE A 73 -1.57 -6.86 1.01
C ILE A 73 -2.16 -8.02 1.81
N GLN A 74 -1.36 -8.54 2.73
CA GLN A 74 -1.79 -9.43 3.80
C GLN A 74 -1.48 -8.75 5.14
N TRP A 75 -1.87 -9.36 6.26
CA TRP A 75 -1.56 -8.81 7.58
C TRP A 75 -0.99 -9.88 8.49
N LYS A 76 -0.14 -9.45 9.41
CA LYS A 76 0.25 -10.20 10.60
C LYS A 76 -0.02 -9.35 11.83
N THR A 77 -0.31 -10.00 12.94
CA THR A 77 -0.42 -9.34 14.23
C THR A 77 0.86 -9.51 15.02
N TYR A 78 1.21 -8.49 15.81
CA TYR A 78 2.26 -8.56 16.82
C TYR A 78 1.62 -8.53 18.21
N GLU A 79 2.36 -9.00 19.23
CA GLU A 79 1.94 -9.11 20.65
C GLU A 79 0.88 -10.20 20.92
N CYS A 80 -0.11 -10.40 20.05
CA CYS A 80 -1.04 -11.52 20.14
C CYS A 80 -1.44 -12.09 18.77
N THR A 81 -0.94 -13.28 18.45
CA THR A 81 -1.12 -13.94 17.14
C THR A 81 -2.48 -14.60 16.95
N ASP A 82 -3.19 -14.94 18.03
CA ASP A 82 -4.49 -15.62 18.02
C ASP A 82 -5.64 -14.79 18.62
N CYS A 83 -5.40 -13.52 18.98
CA CYS A 83 -6.42 -12.62 19.50
C CYS A 83 -7.38 -12.08 18.44
N PHE A 84 -7.04 -12.17 17.16
CA PHE A 84 -7.83 -11.57 16.09
C PHE A 84 -7.98 -12.52 14.90
N THR A 85 -9.14 -12.43 14.25
CA THR A 85 -9.32 -12.92 12.88
C THR A 85 -9.78 -11.77 12.01
N TRP A 86 -9.63 -11.92 10.70
CA TRP A 86 -10.00 -10.89 9.73
C TRP A 86 -10.36 -11.50 8.40
N THR A 87 -11.18 -10.77 7.65
CA THR A 87 -11.60 -11.08 6.28
C THR A 87 -11.65 -9.80 5.44
N PRO A 88 -11.17 -9.82 4.18
CA PRO A 88 -10.49 -10.94 3.52
C PRO A 88 -9.07 -11.16 4.07
N LYS A 89 -8.47 -12.34 3.81
CA LYS A 89 -7.08 -12.64 4.22
C LYS A 89 -6.02 -11.93 3.37
N GLN A 90 -6.42 -11.49 2.19
CA GLN A 90 -5.59 -10.76 1.25
C GLN A 90 -6.46 -9.75 0.49
N ILE A 91 -5.89 -8.58 0.23
CA ILE A 91 -6.46 -7.57 -0.67
C ILE A 91 -5.48 -7.35 -1.81
N SER A 92 -5.98 -7.16 -3.03
CA SER A 92 -5.15 -6.91 -4.21
C SER A 92 -5.44 -5.53 -4.80
N PHE A 93 -4.38 -4.83 -5.18
CA PHE A 93 -4.43 -3.53 -5.84
C PHE A 93 -3.63 -3.54 -7.14
N ASN A 94 -3.96 -2.63 -8.05
CA ASN A 94 -3.26 -2.34 -9.30
C ASN A 94 -3.43 -0.86 -9.65
N SER A 95 -2.89 -0.42 -10.78
CA SER A 95 -2.97 0.98 -11.26
C SER A 95 -4.41 1.49 -11.44
N LYS A 96 -5.40 0.61 -11.57
CA LYS A 96 -6.80 0.98 -11.81
C LYS A 96 -7.59 1.17 -10.52
N ASN A 97 -7.28 0.38 -9.48
CA ASN A 97 -8.07 0.37 -8.24
C ASN A 97 -7.30 0.83 -6.99
N PHE A 98 -6.08 1.35 -7.12
CA PHE A 98 -5.22 1.69 -5.97
C PHE A 98 -5.86 2.66 -4.97
N GLN A 99 -6.74 3.58 -5.43
CA GLN A 99 -7.49 4.51 -4.57
C GLN A 99 -8.88 3.99 -4.17
N GLU A 100 -9.32 2.87 -4.72
CA GLU A 100 -10.58 2.26 -4.31
C GLU A 100 -10.46 1.75 -2.88
N ARG A 101 -11.34 2.23 -2.01
CA ARG A 101 -11.38 1.82 -0.61
C ARG A 101 -11.91 0.39 -0.51
N GLN A 102 -11.05 -0.54 -0.11
CA GLN A 102 -11.42 -1.94 0.10
C GLN A 102 -11.63 -2.21 1.59
N THR A 103 -12.64 -3.00 1.93
CA THR A 103 -13.02 -3.24 3.32
C THR A 103 -12.30 -4.47 3.89
N LEU A 104 -11.56 -4.25 4.98
CA LEU A 104 -11.04 -5.27 5.89
C LEU A 104 -11.92 -5.32 7.13
N THR A 105 -12.52 -6.47 7.42
CA THR A 105 -13.27 -6.70 8.66
C THR A 105 -12.37 -7.43 9.65
N ILE A 106 -12.19 -6.88 10.84
CA ILE A 106 -11.36 -7.45 11.90
C ILE A 106 -12.26 -7.78 13.09
N THR A 107 -12.14 -9.00 13.61
CA THR A 107 -12.90 -9.52 14.74
C THR A 107 -11.96 -9.91 15.87
N ARG A 108 -12.27 -9.47 17.09
CA ARG A 108 -11.50 -9.84 18.28
C ARG A 108 -12.01 -11.14 18.87
N LEU A 109 -11.11 -12.09 19.09
CA LEU A 109 -11.38 -13.42 19.64
C LEU A 109 -10.97 -13.54 21.11
N ARG A 110 -9.91 -12.85 21.54
CA ARG A 110 -9.37 -12.93 22.91
C ARG A 110 -8.90 -11.56 23.43
N ILE A 111 -8.72 -11.48 24.74
CA ILE A 111 -8.22 -10.28 25.42
C ILE A 111 -6.71 -10.14 25.22
N SER A 112 -6.27 -8.91 24.96
CA SER A 112 -4.88 -8.44 24.90
C SER A 112 -4.86 -6.95 25.29
N GLU A 113 -3.72 -6.41 25.74
CA GLU A 113 -3.66 -4.98 26.09
C GLU A 113 -3.66 -4.09 24.84
N GLN A 114 -2.88 -4.48 23.84
CA GLN A 114 -2.81 -3.88 22.52
C GLN A 114 -2.42 -4.96 21.51
N SER A 115 -2.71 -4.73 20.24
CA SER A 115 -2.10 -5.48 19.15
C SER A 115 -1.88 -4.59 17.94
N ILE A 116 -0.74 -4.80 17.29
CA ILE A 116 -0.33 -4.04 16.11
C ILE A 116 -0.56 -4.93 14.89
N PHE A 117 -1.38 -4.45 13.94
CA PHE A 117 -1.56 -5.08 12.63
C PHE A 117 -0.53 -4.50 11.67
N ILE A 118 0.41 -5.32 11.24
CA ILE A 118 1.46 -4.92 10.30
C ILE A 118 1.11 -5.50 8.93
N PRO A 119 1.00 -4.67 7.87
CA PRO A 119 0.80 -5.18 6.54
C PRO A 119 2.02 -5.97 6.05
N ILE A 120 1.77 -6.97 5.22
CA ILE A 120 2.78 -7.69 4.45
C ILE A 120 2.51 -7.33 2.99
N LEU A 121 3.45 -6.61 2.41
CA LEU A 121 3.33 -6.03 1.08
C LEU A 121 4.15 -6.83 0.10
N LYS A 122 3.57 -7.15 -1.06
CA LYS A 122 4.25 -7.91 -2.11
C LYS A 122 4.07 -7.27 -3.47
N GLY A 123 5.21 -7.04 -4.13
CA GLY A 123 5.32 -6.66 -5.53
C GLY A 123 5.45 -5.15 -5.74
N ARG A 124 5.97 -4.80 -6.92
CA ARG A 124 5.89 -3.46 -7.52
C ARG A 124 6.45 -2.34 -6.64
N ALA A 125 7.59 -2.62 -6.01
CA ALA A 125 8.29 -1.75 -5.06
C ALA A 125 7.63 -1.58 -3.69
N PHE A 126 6.37 -2.00 -3.51
CA PHE A 126 5.74 -2.05 -2.19
C PHE A 126 6.38 -3.09 -1.26
N ASP A 127 7.07 -4.10 -1.81
CA ASP A 127 7.89 -5.04 -1.05
C ASP A 127 9.18 -4.44 -0.49
N MET A 128 9.58 -3.25 -0.96
CA MET A 128 10.79 -2.54 -0.53
C MET A 128 10.52 -1.46 0.52
N ILE A 129 9.25 -1.11 0.78
CA ILE A 129 8.90 -0.09 1.79
C ILE A 129 8.87 -0.71 3.19
N GLU A 130 9.13 0.12 4.20
CA GLU A 130 9.13 -0.32 5.60
C GLU A 130 7.70 -0.54 6.10
N ALA A 131 7.17 -1.75 5.97
CA ALA A 131 5.76 -2.03 6.25
C ALA A 131 5.29 -1.67 7.68
N ALA A 132 6.19 -1.61 8.67
CA ALA A 132 5.86 -1.24 10.04
C ALA A 132 5.38 0.22 10.18
N THR A 133 5.78 1.11 9.28
CA THR A 133 5.33 2.52 9.26
C THR A 133 3.86 2.66 8.89
N TYR A 134 3.29 1.65 8.23
CA TYR A 134 1.87 1.58 7.85
C TYR A 134 1.12 0.58 8.74
N SER A 135 1.40 0.56 10.04
CA SER A 135 0.70 -0.33 10.96
C SER A 135 -0.66 0.23 11.37
N LEU A 136 -1.60 -0.67 11.61
CA LEU A 136 -2.92 -0.39 12.16
C LEU A 136 -2.93 -0.75 13.66
N SER A 137 -3.29 0.19 14.51
CA SER A 137 -3.38 -0.05 15.95
C SER A 137 -4.75 -0.57 16.35
N ILE A 138 -4.79 -1.67 17.12
CA ILE A 138 -6.02 -2.24 17.68
C ILE A 138 -5.88 -2.36 19.20
N ARG A 139 -6.88 -1.84 19.91
CA ARG A 139 -6.98 -1.88 21.38
C ARG A 139 -8.24 -2.60 21.83
#